data_AF-A0AAW0ATI6-F1
#
_entry.id   AF-A0AAW0ATI6-F1
#
_cell.length_a   1.000
_cell.length_b   1.000
_cell.length_c   1.000
_cell.angle_alpha   90.00
_cell.angle_beta   90.00
_cell.angle_gamma   90.00
#
_symmetry.space_group_name_H-M   'P 1'
#
loop_
_entity.id
_entity.type
_entity.pdbx_description
1 polymer ?
#
loop_
_entity_poly.entity_id
_entity_poly.type
_entity_poly.pdbx_seq_one_letter_code
_entity_poly.pdbx_strand_id
1 'polypeptide(L)'
;MLPDEILSEILSPALKVPDDLFSDTSHVSPFATYAPSTSAYLLVCKDWLRVSTPLLYSVVVLRSKAQANALEKVFRKNPEFGAFVRKLRVEGGYGSAMHTILQATPNLTHLVLSLAIWSSDTTTGLCKGLPT
;
A
#
# COMPACT_ATOMS: atom_id res chain seq x y z
N MET A 1 18.22 -24.57 -4.89
CA MET A 1 17.53 -23.30 -4.55
C MET A 1 16.90 -22.78 -5.82
N LEU A 2 15.67 -22.26 -5.75
CA LEU A 2 15.02 -21.62 -6.90
C LEU A 2 15.68 -20.26 -7.15
N PRO A 3 15.91 -19.86 -8.42
CA PRO A 3 16.33 -18.50 -8.73
C PRO A 3 15.29 -17.47 -8.28
N ASP A 4 15.75 -16.26 -7.94
CA ASP A 4 14.89 -15.18 -7.44
C ASP A 4 13.84 -14.76 -8.48
N GLU A 5 14.19 -14.80 -9.76
CA GLU A 5 13.29 -14.47 -10.86
C GLU A 5 12.12 -15.45 -10.92
N ILE A 6 12.40 -16.74 -10.76
CA ILE A 6 11.37 -17.78 -10.77
C ILE A 6 10.47 -17.64 -9.54
N LEU A 7 11.06 -17.36 -8.37
CA LEU A 7 10.29 -17.11 -7.16
C LEU A 7 9.41 -15.85 -7.31
N SER A 8 9.94 -14.79 -7.91
CA SER A 8 9.19 -13.57 -8.20
C SER A 8 8.01 -13.84 -9.15
N GLU A 9 8.22 -14.60 -10.23
CA GLU A 9 7.16 -14.98 -11.18
C GLU A 9 6.06 -15.82 -10.51
N ILE A 10 6.43 -16.74 -9.62
CA ILE A 10 5.46 -17.55 -8.87
C ILE A 10 4.62 -16.70 -7.92
N LEU A 11 5.23 -15.71 -7.26
CA LEU A 11 4.58 -14.89 -6.23
C LEU A 11 3.80 -13.71 -6.79
N SER A 12 4.20 -13.22 -7.97
CA SER A 12 3.61 -12.04 -8.58
C SER A 12 2.08 -12.14 -8.72
N PRO A 13 1.48 -13.23 -9.23
CA PRO A 13 0.03 -13.35 -9.32
C PRO A 13 -0.68 -13.28 -7.95
N ALA A 14 -0.07 -13.81 -6.89
CA ALA A 14 -0.65 -13.87 -5.56
C ALA A 14 -0.57 -12.53 -4.81
N LEU A 15 0.38 -11.66 -5.18
CA LEU A 15 0.62 -10.34 -4.59
C LEU A 15 0.11 -9.18 -5.47
N LYS A 16 -0.33 -9.47 -6.70
CA LYS A 16 -0.78 -8.47 -7.66
C LYS A 16 -2.18 -7.96 -7.31
N VAL A 17 -2.31 -6.64 -7.33
CA VAL A 17 -3.61 -5.96 -7.39
C VAL A 17 -3.90 -5.63 -8.86
N PRO A 18 -5.00 -6.11 -9.44
CA PRO A 18 -5.42 -5.73 -10.80
C PRO A 18 -5.66 -4.22 -10.94
N ASP A 19 -5.31 -3.67 -12.10
CA ASP A 19 -5.34 -2.22 -12.33
C ASP A 19 -6.77 -1.66 -12.40
N ASP A 20 -7.70 -2.44 -12.94
CA ASP A 20 -9.14 -2.18 -12.93
C ASP A 20 -9.67 -2.09 -11.50
N LEU A 21 -9.31 -3.03 -10.61
CA LEU A 21 -9.69 -2.95 -9.20
C LEU A 21 -9.02 -1.78 -8.47
N PHE A 22 -7.75 -1.51 -8.77
CA PHE A 22 -7.01 -0.39 -8.17
C PHE A 22 -7.63 0.97 -8.51
N SER A 23 -8.07 1.14 -9.75
CA SER A 23 -8.65 2.39 -10.28
C SER A 23 -10.17 2.48 -10.16
N ASP A 24 -10.83 1.45 -9.64
CA ASP A 24 -12.29 1.40 -9.50
C ASP A 24 -12.81 2.58 -8.65
N THR A 25 -13.82 3.27 -9.17
CA THR A 25 -14.48 4.42 -8.53
C THR A 25 -15.91 4.12 -8.10
N SER A 26 -16.27 2.84 -8.02
CA SER A 26 -17.60 2.40 -7.58
C SER A 26 -17.87 2.84 -6.15
N HIS A 27 -19.15 3.04 -5.82
CA HIS A 27 -19.56 3.47 -4.48
C HIS A 27 -19.10 2.50 -3.37
N VAL A 28 -19.06 1.20 -3.69
CA VAL A 28 -18.53 0.17 -2.81
C VAL A 28 -17.15 -0.23 -3.33
N SER A 29 -16.12 -0.05 -2.50
CA SER A 29 -14.75 -0.41 -2.84
C SER A 29 -14.63 -1.92 -3.14
N PRO A 30 -13.91 -2.33 -4.20
CA PRO A 30 -13.64 -3.75 -4.47
C PRO A 30 -12.75 -4.38 -3.39
N PHE A 31 -12.07 -3.55 -2.59
CA PHE A 31 -11.24 -3.99 -1.47
C PHE A 31 -12.04 -4.08 -0.16
N ALA A 32 -13.36 -3.82 -0.18
CA ALA A 32 -14.24 -3.91 0.98
C ALA A 32 -14.51 -5.35 1.44
N THR A 33 -14.40 -6.32 0.53
CA THR A 33 -14.62 -7.72 0.82
C THR A 33 -13.45 -8.34 1.57
N TYR A 34 -13.74 -9.33 2.41
CA TYR A 34 -12.70 -10.09 3.09
C TYR A 34 -11.81 -10.82 2.08
N ALA A 35 -10.50 -10.69 2.25
CA ALA A 35 -9.49 -11.47 1.56
C ALA A 35 -8.43 -11.92 2.57
N PRO A 36 -7.82 -13.11 2.40
CA PRO A 36 -6.68 -13.53 3.21
C PRO A 36 -5.54 -12.53 3.13
N SER A 37 -4.79 -12.37 4.22
CA SER A 37 -3.61 -11.50 4.21
C SER A 37 -2.54 -12.07 3.29
N THR A 38 -2.17 -11.30 2.27
CA THR A 38 -1.07 -11.62 1.36
C THR A 38 0.30 -11.62 2.08
N SER A 39 0.38 -11.08 3.29
CA SER A 39 1.59 -11.16 4.11
C SER A 39 1.96 -12.60 4.50
N ALA A 40 1.04 -13.55 4.43
CA ALA A 40 1.31 -14.95 4.75
C ALA A 40 2.40 -15.55 3.84
N TYR A 41 2.49 -15.12 2.59
CA TYR A 41 3.52 -15.58 1.65
C TYR A 41 4.94 -15.20 2.12
N LEU A 42 5.10 -14.09 2.85
CA LEU A 42 6.41 -13.63 3.31
C LEU A 42 6.98 -14.52 4.44
N LEU A 43 6.16 -15.37 5.06
CA LEU A 43 6.52 -16.13 6.25
C LEU A 43 7.04 -17.55 5.96
N VAL A 44 7.13 -17.95 4.70
CA VAL A 44 7.57 -19.30 4.31
C VAL A 44 9.06 -19.51 4.60
N CYS A 45 9.92 -18.63 4.10
CA CYS A 45 11.35 -18.63 4.36
C CYS A 45 11.98 -17.25 4.08
N LYS A 46 13.27 -17.07 4.39
CA LYS A 46 13.99 -15.80 4.19
C LYS A 46 14.04 -15.35 2.72
N ASP A 47 14.13 -16.29 1.78
CA ASP A 47 14.12 -15.95 0.34
C ASP A 47 12.74 -15.46 -0.10
N TRP A 48 11.66 -16.11 0.37
CA TRP A 48 10.31 -15.62 0.11
C TRP A 48 10.10 -14.24 0.73
N LEU A 49 10.51 -14.01 1.97
CA LEU A 49 10.45 -12.68 2.57
C LEU A 49 11.15 -11.63 1.69
N ARG A 50 12.40 -11.89 1.31
CA ARG A 50 13.23 -10.96 0.53
C ARG A 50 12.65 -10.68 -0.86
N VAL A 51 12.23 -11.70 -1.60
CA VAL A 51 11.68 -11.55 -2.97
C VAL A 51 10.27 -10.97 -2.96
N SER A 52 9.43 -11.35 -1.98
CA SER A 52 8.04 -10.88 -1.90
C SER A 52 7.90 -9.46 -1.39
N THR A 53 8.84 -8.97 -0.56
CA THR A 53 8.74 -7.64 0.06
C THR A 53 8.50 -6.52 -0.97
N PRO A 54 9.31 -6.37 -2.04
CA PRO A 54 9.04 -5.34 -3.04
C PRO A 54 7.70 -5.55 -3.78
N LEU A 55 7.30 -6.80 -4.01
CA LEU A 55 6.02 -7.13 -4.66
C LEU A 55 4.83 -6.73 -3.78
N LEU A 56 4.88 -7.03 -2.48
CA LEU A 56 3.83 -6.73 -1.51
C LEU A 56 3.62 -5.22 -1.34
N TYR A 57 4.71 -4.44 -1.28
CA TYR A 57 4.63 -2.98 -1.11
C TYR A 57 4.36 -2.22 -2.42
N SER A 58 4.46 -2.87 -3.59
CA SER A 58 4.27 -2.22 -4.89
C SER A 58 2.93 -1.49 -5.01
N VAL A 59 1.86 -2.10 -4.48
CA VAL A 59 0.52 -1.50 -4.43
C VAL A 59 0.01 -1.46 -2.99
N VAL A 60 -0.23 -0.26 -2.48
CA VAL A 60 -0.75 -0.03 -1.13
C VAL A 60 -2.17 0.49 -1.22
N VAL A 61 -3.10 -0.17 -0.51
CA VAL A 61 -4.50 0.25 -0.38
C VAL A 61 -4.82 0.54 1.08
N LEU A 62 -5.16 1.80 1.39
CA LEU A 62 -5.49 2.26 2.74
C LEU A 62 -7.01 2.49 2.87
N ARG A 63 -7.66 1.65 3.67
CA ARG A 63 -9.11 1.67 3.92
C ARG A 63 -9.51 2.02 5.35
N SER A 64 -8.52 2.26 6.21
CA SER A 64 -8.78 2.69 7.58
C SER A 64 -7.62 3.47 8.16
N LYS A 65 -7.92 4.29 9.17
CA LYS A 65 -6.93 5.01 9.97
C LYS A 65 -5.95 4.07 10.68
N ALA A 66 -6.41 2.88 11.09
CA ALA A 66 -5.55 1.87 11.70
C ALA A 66 -4.48 1.36 10.71
N GLN A 67 -4.86 1.11 9.45
CA GLN A 67 -3.91 0.73 8.39
C GLN A 67 -2.90 1.84 8.09
N ALA A 68 -3.37 3.09 7.98
CA ALA A 68 -2.48 4.24 7.74
C ALA A 68 -1.46 4.41 8.89
N ASN A 69 -1.90 4.36 10.14
CA ASN A 69 -1.01 4.46 11.31
C ASN A 69 -0.03 3.27 11.41
N ALA A 70 -0.48 2.06 11.04
CA ALA A 70 0.40 0.89 11.01
C ALA A 70 1.49 1.07 9.94
N LEU A 71 1.11 1.52 8.74
CA LEU A 71 2.05 1.75 7.65
C LEU A 71 3.04 2.89 7.95
N GLU A 72 2.58 3.99 8.53
CA GLU A 72 3.43 5.07 9.03
C GLU A 72 4.51 4.54 9.99
N LYS A 73 4.13 3.70 10.96
CA LYS A 73 5.08 3.07 11.90
C LYS A 73 6.07 2.17 11.19
N VAL A 74 5.63 1.44 10.17
CA VAL A 74 6.51 0.57 9.38
C VAL A 74 7.53 1.39 8.61
N PHE A 75 7.11 2.44 7.90
CA PHE A 75 8.02 3.30 7.13
C PHE A 75 8.97 4.11 8.01
N ARG A 76 8.56 4.50 9.22
CA ARG A 76 9.49 5.11 10.19
C ARG A 76 10.60 4.17 10.64
N LYS A 77 10.31 2.87 10.75
CA LYS A 77 11.28 1.86 11.18
C LYS A 77 12.12 1.30 10.03
N ASN A 78 11.54 1.22 8.83
CA ASN A 78 12.12 0.62 7.64
C ASN A 78 11.84 1.54 6.44
N PRO A 79 12.54 2.68 6.33
CA PRO A 79 12.28 3.69 5.30
C PRO A 79 12.46 3.14 3.88
N GLU A 80 13.29 2.12 3.69
CA GLU A 80 13.51 1.46 2.41
C GLU A 80 12.25 0.84 1.81
N PHE A 81 11.27 0.44 2.64
CA PHE A 81 10.03 -0.16 2.14
C PHE A 81 9.16 0.84 1.40
N GLY A 82 9.22 2.12 1.78
CA GLY A 82 8.48 3.16 1.09
C GLY A 82 8.96 3.36 -0.35
N ALA A 83 10.24 3.08 -0.65
CA ALA A 83 10.77 3.13 -2.01
C ALA A 83 10.21 2.06 -2.95
N PHE A 84 9.61 0.99 -2.42
CA PHE A 84 8.95 -0.04 -3.24
C PHE A 84 7.55 0.36 -3.68
N VAL A 85 6.92 1.34 -3.02
CA VAL A 85 5.55 1.75 -3.34
C VAL A 85 5.50 2.46 -4.69
N ARG A 86 4.71 1.90 -5.62
CA ARG A 86 4.46 2.47 -6.96
C ARG A 86 3.04 2.99 -7.09
N LYS A 87 2.08 2.31 -6.46
CA LYS A 87 0.67 2.68 -6.51
C LYS A 87 0.10 2.82 -5.10
N LEU A 88 -0.55 3.94 -4.83
CA LEU A 88 -1.19 4.22 -3.54
C LEU A 88 -2.66 4.55 -3.76
N ARG A 89 -3.54 3.82 -3.10
CA ARG A 89 -4.98 4.10 -3.03
C ARG A 89 -5.36 4.47 -1.61
N VAL A 90 -6.04 5.60 -1.44
CA VAL A 90 -6.46 6.11 -0.13
C VAL A 90 -7.96 6.31 -0.15
N GLU A 91 -8.67 5.56 0.71
CA GLU A 91 -10.13 5.63 0.85
C GLU A 91 -10.54 6.38 2.13
N GLY A 92 -9.99 7.60 2.31
CA GLY A 92 -10.18 8.42 3.49
C GLY A 92 -9.16 9.56 3.59
N GLY A 93 -9.18 10.31 4.71
CA GLY A 93 -8.24 11.41 4.96
C GLY A 93 -7.01 10.98 5.79
N TYR A 94 -7.24 10.15 6.80
CA TYR A 94 -6.26 9.55 7.74
C TYR A 94 -5.25 10.50 8.42
N GLY A 95 -5.41 11.81 8.26
CA GLY A 95 -4.64 12.85 8.93
C GLY A 95 -3.13 12.76 8.73
N SER A 96 -2.37 13.02 9.79
CA SER A 96 -0.90 13.21 9.73
C SER A 96 -0.13 11.99 9.24
N ALA A 97 -0.67 10.78 9.40
CA ALA A 97 -0.03 9.55 8.90
C ALA A 97 0.21 9.63 7.39
N MET A 98 -0.73 10.24 6.64
CA MET A 98 -0.59 10.41 5.20
C MET A 98 0.59 11.28 4.81
N HIS A 99 0.95 12.28 5.62
CA HIS A 99 2.12 13.12 5.35
C HIS A 99 3.40 12.29 5.39
N THR A 100 3.58 11.48 6.44
CA THR A 100 4.75 10.59 6.56
C THR A 100 4.74 9.51 5.47
N ILE A 101 3.58 8.93 5.15
CA ILE A 101 3.46 7.94 4.07
C ILE A 101 3.91 8.54 2.74
N LEU A 102 3.36 9.69 2.35
CA LEU A 102 3.70 10.34 1.07
C LEU A 102 5.18 10.75 0.99
N GLN A 103 5.76 11.24 2.10
CA GLN A 103 7.20 11.54 2.16
C GLN A 103 8.08 10.29 2.03
N ALA A 104 7.62 9.15 2.55
CA ALA A 104 8.35 7.90 2.49
C ALA A 104 8.23 7.17 1.14
N THR A 105 7.34 7.61 0.25
CA THR A 105 7.10 6.96 -1.05
C THR A 105 7.59 7.82 -2.23
N PRO A 106 8.91 8.00 -2.41
CA PRO A 106 9.47 8.87 -3.46
C PRO A 106 9.23 8.34 -4.88
N ASN A 107 8.85 7.07 -4.98
CA ASN A 107 8.76 6.27 -6.19
C ASN A 107 7.32 6.08 -6.68
N LEU A 108 6.38 6.81 -6.07
CA LEU A 108 4.95 6.76 -6.34
C LEU A 108 4.64 7.28 -7.75
N THR A 109 4.00 6.45 -8.57
CA THR A 109 3.61 6.79 -9.95
C THR A 109 2.11 6.90 -10.14
N HIS A 110 1.32 6.21 -9.31
CA HIS A 110 -0.14 6.23 -9.38
C HIS A 110 -0.74 6.52 -8.01
N LEU A 111 -1.62 7.50 -7.95
CA LEU A 111 -2.36 7.88 -6.75
C LEU A 111 -3.86 7.88 -7.04
N VAL A 112 -4.63 7.16 -6.23
CA VAL A 112 -6.10 7.19 -6.25
C VAL A 112 -6.59 7.67 -4.90
N LEU A 113 -7.43 8.71 -4.91
CA LEU A 113 -8.04 9.27 -3.72
C LEU A 113 -9.55 9.10 -3.81
N SER A 114 -10.13 8.36 -2.87
CA SER A 114 -11.57 8.41 -2.61
C SER A 114 -11.81 9.33 -1.41
N LEU A 115 -12.52 10.43 -1.66
CA LEU A 115 -12.76 11.50 -0.70
C LEU A 115 -14.05 11.30 0.10
N ALA A 116 -14.48 10.04 0.30
CA ALA A 116 -15.54 9.68 1.22
C ALA A 116 -15.05 9.84 2.68
N ILE A 117 -14.92 11.09 3.11
CA ILE A 117 -14.29 11.48 4.38
C ILE A 117 -15.37 11.76 5.42
N TRP A 118 -15.28 11.06 6.55
CA TRP A 118 -16.17 11.26 7.69
C TRP A 118 -15.77 12.53 8.45
N SER A 119 -16.74 13.17 9.13
CA SER A 119 -16.52 14.44 9.84
C SER A 119 -15.42 14.41 10.91
N SER A 120 -15.11 13.24 11.46
CA SER A 120 -14.03 13.03 12.45
C SER A 120 -12.63 12.85 11.85
N ASP A 121 -12.51 12.87 10.52
CA ASP A 121 -11.25 12.66 9.81
C ASP A 121 -10.73 13.97 9.18
N THR A 122 -9.44 14.01 8.82
CA THR A 122 -8.79 15.23 8.31
C THR A 122 -7.88 14.92 7.13
N THR A 123 -7.90 15.80 6.13
CA THR A 123 -7.07 15.72 4.91
C THR A 123 -5.76 16.49 5.03
N THR A 124 -5.48 17.09 6.19
CA THR A 124 -4.30 17.94 6.40
C THR A 124 -2.98 17.25 6.05
N GLY A 125 -2.85 15.95 6.31
CA GLY A 125 -1.64 15.20 5.93
C GLY A 125 -1.52 14.94 4.43
N LEU A 126 -2.65 14.73 3.73
CA LEU A 126 -2.68 14.65 2.27
C LEU A 126 -2.24 15.98 1.65
N CYS A 127 -2.83 17.10 2.09
CA CYS A 127 -2.50 18.43 1.59
C CYS A 127 -1.01 18.79 1.78
N LYS A 128 -0.37 18.33 2.86
CA LYS A 128 1.05 18.58 3.12
C LYS A 128 1.99 17.63 2.38
N GLY A 129 1.53 16.42 2.06
CA GLY A 129 2.37 15.39 1.44
C GLY A 129 2.34 15.41 -0.08
N LEU A 130 1.30 15.98 -0.69
CA LEU A 130 1.20 16.11 -2.14
C LEU A 130 1.97 17.34 -2.62
N PRO A 131 2.66 17.25 -3.77
CA PRO A 131 3.29 18.42 -4.38
C PRO A 131 2.21 19.41 -4.82
N THR A 132 2.45 20.69 -4.56
CA THR A 132 1.64 21.84 -5.02
C THR A 132 2.08 22.32 -6.39
#